data_AF-A0A1Q7CFJ1-F1
#
_entry.id   AF-A0A1Q7CFJ1-F1
#
_cell.length_a   1.000
_cell.length_b   1.000
_cell.length_c   1.000
_cell.angle_alpha   90.00
_cell.angle_beta   90.00
_cell.angle_gamma   90.00
#
_symmetry.space_group_name_H-M   'P 1'
#
loop_
_entity.id
_entity.type
_entity.pdbx_description
1 polymer ?
#
loop_
_entity_poly.entity_id
_entity_poly.type
_entity_poly.pdbx_seq_one_letter_code
_entity_poly.pdbx_strand_id
1 'polypeptide(L)'
;MAGTSRIWPALVVTIAFTAVARCIRGVSRSGALAGALVCLLLYLYAGPGAIAALLSVFILAWVTTRFGSSRKLAIFLLAAAASLSEAAADTVSSEVGQASNDQARLITTWKQVPAGIDGAVSLQGTLSGIAAATLVSLVCVLGGLLPWKWLGISAVAAVLGMFADSYLGASLQRRGVLNNDSVNFLSTLLSAVLAFVIASA
;
A
#
# COMPACT_ATOMS: atom_id res chain seq x y z
N MET A 1 26.07 -18.97 17.83
CA MET A 1 27.01 -17.84 17.91
C MET A 1 27.27 -17.20 16.52
N ALA A 2 26.22 -16.71 15.84
CA ALA A 2 26.30 -16.14 14.48
C ALA A 2 25.95 -14.63 14.41
N GLY A 3 25.70 -13.99 15.56
CA GLY A 3 25.20 -12.62 15.62
C GLY A 3 26.29 -11.52 15.57
N THR A 4 27.52 -11.81 15.99
CA THR A 4 28.59 -10.80 16.14
C THR A 4 29.29 -10.42 14.84
N SER A 5 29.31 -11.29 13.82
CA SER A 5 30.00 -11.02 12.54
C SER A 5 29.28 -10.00 11.66
N ARG A 6 27.99 -9.74 11.90
CA ARG A 6 27.18 -8.80 11.11
C ARG A 6 27.13 -7.38 11.69
N ILE A 7 27.51 -7.19 12.96
CA ILE A 7 27.39 -5.90 13.66
C ILE A 7 28.32 -4.85 13.07
N TRP A 8 29.58 -5.22 12.84
CA TRP A 8 30.57 -4.33 12.23
C TRP A 8 30.18 -3.80 10.85
N PRO A 9 29.82 -4.65 9.87
CA PRO A 9 29.36 -4.17 8.57
C PRO A 9 28.03 -3.40 8.67
N ALA A 10 27.12 -3.75 9.60
CA ALA A 10 25.89 -2.99 9.83
C ALA A 10 26.18 -1.53 10.24
N LEU A 11 27.11 -1.34 11.18
CA LEU A 11 27.49 -0.02 11.67
C LEU A 11 28.16 0.83 10.58
N VAL A 12 29.08 0.23 9.81
CA VAL A 12 29.76 0.92 8.70
C VAL A 12 28.76 1.39 7.65
N VAL A 13 27.85 0.50 7.23
CA VAL A 13 26.87 0.87 6.20
C VAL A 13 25.85 1.88 6.73
N THR A 14 25.44 1.75 7.99
CA THR A 14 24.53 2.72 8.64
C THR A 14 25.15 4.12 8.70
N ILE A 15 26.41 4.22 9.09
CA ILE A 15 27.14 5.50 9.16
C ILE A 15 27.29 6.08 7.76
N ALA A 16 27.69 5.27 6.77
CA ALA A 16 27.86 5.69 5.39
C ALA A 16 26.55 6.19 4.77
N PHE A 17 25.46 5.42 4.89
CA PHE A 17 24.13 5.80 4.41
C PHE A 17 23.66 7.12 5.03
N THR A 18 23.79 7.24 6.35
CA THR A 18 23.36 8.43 7.10
C THR A 18 24.19 9.67 6.73
N ALA A 19 25.50 9.51 6.55
CA ALA A 19 26.40 10.58 6.13
C ALA A 19 26.08 11.06 4.71
N VAL A 20 25.86 10.15 3.76
CA VAL A 20 25.48 10.48 2.38
C VAL A 20 24.11 11.17 2.35
N ALA A 21 23.11 10.63 3.05
CA ALA A 21 21.77 11.19 3.14
C ALA A 21 21.76 12.62 3.74
N ARG A 22 22.67 12.90 4.68
CA ARG A 22 22.94 14.23 5.24
C ARG A 22 23.65 15.15 4.25
N CYS A 23 24.72 14.69 3.60
CA CYS A 23 25.51 15.47 2.65
C CYS A 23 24.68 15.96 1.46
N ILE A 24 23.77 15.13 0.94
CA ILE A 24 22.88 15.52 -0.17
C ILE A 24 21.71 16.41 0.27
N ARG A 25 21.68 16.85 1.54
CA ARG A 25 20.58 17.55 2.21
C ARG A 25 19.24 16.81 2.07
N GLY A 26 19.27 15.48 2.02
CA GLY A 26 18.08 14.66 1.87
C GLY A 26 17.31 14.49 3.18
N VAL A 27 17.96 14.67 4.34
CA VAL A 27 17.38 14.34 5.65
C VAL A 27 17.82 15.34 6.75
N SER A 28 16.91 15.66 7.67
CA SER A 28 17.12 16.57 8.79
C SER A 28 17.96 16.00 9.96
N ARG A 29 18.34 16.87 10.91
CA ARG A 29 18.48 16.60 12.37
C ARG A 29 18.04 15.22 12.88
N SER A 30 16.74 15.12 13.06
CA SER A 30 16.04 13.98 13.62
C SER A 30 15.92 12.83 12.62
N GLY A 31 15.69 13.13 11.34
CA GLY A 31 15.51 12.09 10.32
C GLY A 31 16.76 11.23 10.10
N ALA A 32 17.97 11.79 10.27
CA ALA A 32 19.19 11.00 10.12
C ALA A 32 19.38 10.02 11.28
N LEU A 33 18.94 10.38 12.49
CA LEU A 33 18.95 9.48 13.64
C LEU A 33 17.93 8.35 13.47
N ALA A 34 16.72 8.68 13.03
CA ALA A 34 15.70 7.69 12.72
C ALA A 34 16.13 6.76 11.57
N GLY A 35 16.68 7.32 10.50
CA GLY A 35 17.20 6.56 9.36
C GLY A 35 18.39 5.67 9.73
N ALA A 36 19.29 6.13 10.60
CA ALA A 36 20.38 5.32 11.11
C ALA A 36 19.87 4.12 11.92
N LEU A 37 18.91 4.35 12.82
CA LEU A 37 18.32 3.31 13.64
C LEU A 37 17.58 2.25 12.79
N VAL A 38 16.80 2.69 11.80
CA VAL A 38 16.07 1.80 10.88
C VAL A 38 17.05 1.03 9.99
N CYS A 39 18.08 1.68 9.44
CA CYS A 39 19.11 1.02 8.62
C CYS A 39 19.87 -0.06 9.42
N LEU A 40 20.23 0.26 10.66
CA LEU A 40 20.94 -0.67 11.56
C LEU A 40 20.08 -1.90 11.87
N LEU A 41 18.81 -1.70 12.26
CA LEU A 41 17.91 -2.80 12.57
C LEU A 41 17.64 -3.67 11.33
N LEU A 42 17.35 -3.06 10.19
CA LEU A 42 17.09 -3.81 8.96
C LEU A 42 18.31 -4.64 8.51
N TYR A 43 19.51 -4.09 8.62
CA TYR A 43 20.71 -4.85 8.26
C TYR A 43 20.96 -6.03 9.21
N LEU A 44 20.72 -5.85 10.51
CA LEU A 44 20.93 -6.90 11.50
C LEU A 44 19.91 -8.03 11.36
N TYR A 45 18.63 -7.72 11.11
CA TYR A 45 17.56 -8.72 11.06
C TYR A 45 17.28 -9.29 9.66
N ALA A 46 17.40 -8.49 8.61
CA ALA A 46 17.06 -8.87 7.24
C ALA A 46 18.27 -8.92 6.28
N GLY A 47 19.44 -8.45 6.72
CA GLY A 47 20.69 -8.58 5.98
C GLY A 47 20.88 -7.53 4.86
N PRO A 48 21.92 -7.68 4.02
CA PRO A 48 22.31 -6.68 3.03
C PRO A 48 21.26 -6.43 1.94
N GLY A 49 20.38 -7.41 1.65
CA GLY A 49 19.27 -7.24 0.71
C GLY A 49 18.26 -6.18 1.16
N ALA A 50 18.06 -6.02 2.48
CA ALA A 50 17.16 -5.00 3.03
C ALA A 50 17.67 -3.56 2.83
N ILE A 51 18.98 -3.39 2.65
CA ILE A 51 19.56 -2.08 2.32
C ILE A 51 19.24 -1.67 0.90
N ALA A 52 19.18 -2.61 -0.05
CA ALA A 52 18.75 -2.28 -1.41
C ALA A 52 17.31 -1.73 -1.39
N ALA A 53 16.41 -2.33 -0.62
CA ALA A 53 15.05 -1.83 -0.44
C ALA A 53 15.03 -0.44 0.24
N LEU A 54 15.78 -0.25 1.32
CA LEU A 54 15.91 1.05 2.00
C LEU A 54 16.44 2.14 1.06
N LEU A 55 17.49 1.85 0.29
CA LEU A 55 18.08 2.75 -0.70
C LEU A 55 17.09 3.07 -1.82
N SER A 56 16.31 2.09 -2.28
CA SER A 56 15.29 2.28 -3.32
C SER A 56 14.22 3.28 -2.87
N VAL A 57 13.66 3.06 -1.66
CA VAL A 57 12.66 3.95 -1.06
C VAL A 57 13.27 5.32 -0.78
N PHE A 58 14.50 5.38 -0.26
CA PHE A 58 15.19 6.63 0.02
C PHE A 58 15.46 7.45 -1.25
N ILE A 59 15.95 6.82 -2.33
CA ILE A 59 16.20 7.48 -3.61
C ILE A 59 14.88 7.96 -4.21
N LEU A 60 13.83 7.14 -4.20
CA LEU A 60 12.51 7.52 -4.70
C LEU A 60 11.93 8.70 -3.90
N ALA A 61 11.99 8.65 -2.58
CA ALA A 61 11.55 9.74 -1.70
C ALA A 61 12.39 11.00 -1.90
N TRP A 62 13.71 10.87 -2.05
CA TRP A 62 14.61 12.00 -2.26
C TRP A 62 14.39 12.67 -3.63
N VAL A 63 14.24 11.87 -4.69
CA VAL A 63 13.93 12.36 -6.05
C VAL A 63 12.56 13.05 -6.05
N THR A 64 11.53 12.44 -5.46
CA THR A 64 10.19 13.03 -5.38
C THR A 64 10.15 14.32 -4.55
N THR A 65 10.95 14.41 -3.48
CA THR A 65 11.07 15.62 -2.64
C THR A 65 11.86 16.74 -3.32
N ARG A 66 12.86 16.41 -4.15
CA ARG A 66 13.63 17.38 -4.96
C ARG A 66 12.83 17.90 -6.16
N PHE A 67 11.88 17.12 -6.69
CA PHE A 67 10.96 17.59 -7.72
C PHE A 67 9.77 18.32 -7.10
N GLY A 68 10.06 19.55 -6.66
CA GLY A 68 9.07 20.52 -6.22
C GLY A 68 7.96 20.73 -7.24
N SER A 69 6.79 20.19 -6.92
CA SER A 69 5.51 20.73 -7.37
C SER A 69 4.50 20.29 -6.32
N SER A 70 3.93 21.23 -5.55
CA SER A 70 2.91 20.92 -4.53
C SER A 70 1.76 20.09 -5.11
N ARG A 71 1.52 20.22 -6.43
CA ARG A 71 0.62 19.37 -7.21
C ARG A 71 1.06 17.90 -7.25
N LYS A 72 2.34 17.60 -7.52
CA LYS A 72 2.87 16.22 -7.56
C LYS A 72 2.78 15.56 -6.19
N LEU A 73 3.15 16.31 -5.13
CA LEU A 73 3.02 15.82 -3.75
C LEU A 73 1.55 15.53 -3.41
N ALA A 74 0.64 16.44 -3.75
CA ALA A 74 -0.78 16.21 -3.53
C ALA A 74 -1.24 14.94 -4.26
N ILE A 75 -0.96 14.78 -5.56
CA ILE A 75 -1.40 13.61 -6.33
C ILE A 75 -0.83 12.31 -5.73
N PHE A 76 0.40 12.35 -5.21
CA PHE A 76 0.98 11.21 -4.50
C PHE A 76 0.26 10.89 -3.19
N LEU A 77 -0.11 11.90 -2.41
CA LEU A 77 -0.93 11.72 -1.20
C LEU A 77 -2.32 11.15 -1.52
N LEU A 78 -2.92 11.56 -2.64
CA LEU A 78 -4.16 10.98 -3.15
C LEU A 78 -3.98 9.50 -3.49
N ALA A 79 -2.92 9.16 -4.22
CA ALA A 79 -2.62 7.76 -4.55
C ALA A 79 -2.44 6.90 -3.29
N ALA A 80 -1.72 7.40 -2.28
CA ALA A 80 -1.53 6.73 -1.01
C ALA A 80 -2.84 6.58 -0.19
N ALA A 81 -3.69 7.60 -0.19
CA ALA A 81 -4.99 7.56 0.47
C ALA A 81 -5.95 6.58 -0.23
N ALA A 82 -5.91 6.51 -1.57
CA ALA A 82 -6.69 5.56 -2.35
C ALA A 82 -6.24 4.11 -2.08
N SER A 83 -4.93 3.84 -2.01
CA SER A 83 -4.44 2.50 -1.65
C SER A 83 -4.79 2.10 -0.21
N LEU A 84 -4.74 3.05 0.73
CA LEU A 84 -5.14 2.78 2.12
C LEU A 84 -6.64 2.50 2.23
N SER A 85 -7.45 3.30 1.53
CA SER A 85 -8.91 3.13 1.47
C SER A 85 -9.29 1.81 0.83
N GLU A 86 -8.53 1.37 -0.17
CA GLU A 86 -8.71 0.09 -0.85
C GLU A 86 -8.41 -1.09 0.07
N ALA A 87 -7.26 -1.10 0.75
CA ALA A 87 -6.91 -2.17 1.68
C ALA A 87 -7.94 -2.31 2.81
N ALA A 88 -8.47 -1.18 3.30
CA ALA A 88 -9.55 -1.17 4.28
C ALA A 88 -10.86 -1.70 3.69
N ALA A 89 -11.20 -1.33 2.45
CA ALA A 89 -12.39 -1.80 1.76
C ALA A 89 -12.35 -3.30 1.52
N ASP A 90 -11.23 -3.84 1.08
CA ASP A 90 -11.05 -5.27 0.82
C ASP A 90 -11.16 -6.10 2.12
N THR A 91 -10.51 -5.64 3.19
CA THR A 91 -10.61 -6.27 4.51
C THR A 91 -12.04 -6.25 5.05
N VAL A 92 -12.70 -5.08 5.03
CA VAL A 92 -14.08 -4.97 5.55
C VAL A 92 -15.09 -5.72 4.68
N SER A 93 -14.87 -5.75 3.36
CA SER A 93 -15.71 -6.48 2.41
C SER A 93 -15.67 -7.98 2.67
N SER A 94 -14.46 -8.54 2.84
CA SER A 94 -14.26 -9.97 3.07
C SER A 94 -14.78 -10.40 4.45
N GLU A 95 -14.43 -9.69 5.52
CA GLU A 95 -14.86 -10.02 6.89
C GLU A 95 -16.39 -9.92 7.06
N VAL A 96 -17.00 -8.83 6.60
CA VAL A 96 -18.47 -8.67 6.67
C VAL A 96 -19.16 -9.64 5.72
N GLY A 97 -18.59 -9.88 4.55
CA GLY A 97 -19.11 -10.82 3.56
C GLY A 97 -19.14 -12.25 4.09
N GLN A 98 -18.10 -12.68 4.82
CA GLN A 98 -18.02 -13.99 5.48
C GLN A 98 -18.91 -14.08 6.72
N ALA A 99 -19.01 -13.01 7.50
CA ALA A 99 -19.82 -12.99 8.72
C ALA A 99 -21.33 -12.94 8.45
N SER A 100 -21.75 -12.37 7.31
CA SER A 100 -23.17 -12.10 7.03
C SER A 100 -23.83 -13.13 6.13
N ASN A 101 -23.07 -13.97 5.42
CA ASN A 101 -23.60 -14.88 4.42
C ASN A 101 -22.78 -16.16 4.30
N ASP A 102 -23.44 -17.30 4.24
CA ASP A 102 -22.77 -18.60 4.05
C ASP A 102 -22.38 -18.84 2.59
N GLN A 103 -23.00 -18.09 1.66
CA GLN A 103 -22.75 -18.21 0.23
C GLN A 103 -22.36 -16.88 -0.40
N ALA A 104 -21.31 -16.94 -1.21
CA ALA A 104 -20.87 -15.87 -2.07
C ALA A 104 -20.94 -16.34 -3.53
N ARG A 105 -20.55 -15.49 -4.48
CA ARG A 105 -20.46 -15.90 -5.88
C ARG A 105 -19.18 -15.38 -6.53
N LEU A 106 -18.62 -16.14 -7.44
CA LEU A 106 -17.39 -15.75 -8.13
C LEU A 106 -17.62 -14.57 -9.06
N ILE A 107 -16.76 -13.55 -8.98
CA ILE A 107 -16.89 -12.34 -9.81
C ILE A 107 -16.76 -12.63 -11.31
N THR A 108 -16.04 -13.69 -11.70
CA THR A 108 -15.80 -14.04 -13.11
C THR A 108 -16.90 -14.88 -13.75
N THR A 109 -17.55 -15.77 -12.99
CA THR A 109 -18.50 -16.77 -13.54
C THR A 109 -19.90 -16.66 -12.95
N TRP A 110 -20.08 -15.82 -11.93
CA TRP A 110 -21.29 -15.71 -11.11
C TRP A 110 -21.78 -17.02 -10.45
N LYS A 111 -20.97 -18.09 -10.46
CA LYS A 111 -21.29 -19.34 -9.78
C LYS A 111 -21.26 -19.16 -8.27
N GLN A 112 -22.24 -19.73 -7.58
CA GLN A 112 -22.28 -19.77 -6.12
C GLN A 112 -21.14 -20.62 -5.58
N VAL A 113 -20.46 -20.10 -4.57
CA VAL A 113 -19.39 -20.76 -3.83
C VAL A 113 -19.56 -20.47 -2.34
N PRO A 114 -19.02 -21.31 -1.44
CA PRO A 114 -18.99 -20.99 -0.02
C PRO A 114 -18.32 -19.63 0.23
N ALA A 115 -18.74 -18.92 1.28
CA ALA A 115 -18.05 -17.72 1.71
C ALA A 115 -16.59 -18.02 2.09
N GLY A 116 -15.70 -17.04 1.88
CA GLY A 116 -14.26 -17.16 2.15
C GLY A 116 -13.43 -17.77 1.03
N ILE A 117 -14.01 -18.05 -0.14
CA ILE A 117 -13.26 -18.46 -1.32
C ILE A 117 -12.69 -17.23 -2.05
N ASP A 118 -11.41 -17.28 -2.42
CA ASP A 118 -10.72 -16.23 -3.17
C ASP A 118 -11.49 -15.82 -4.44
N GLY A 119 -11.73 -14.51 -4.57
CA GLY A 119 -12.47 -13.91 -5.68
C GLY A 119 -14.00 -14.11 -5.66
N ALA A 120 -14.54 -14.56 -4.52
CA ALA A 120 -15.97 -14.57 -4.29
C ALA A 120 -16.43 -13.22 -3.73
N VAL A 121 -17.54 -12.71 -4.27
CA VAL A 121 -18.17 -11.45 -3.85
C VAL A 121 -19.59 -11.71 -3.34
N SER A 122 -19.99 -10.96 -2.32
CA SER A 122 -21.34 -10.95 -1.77
C SER A 122 -21.89 -9.52 -1.76
N LEU A 123 -23.21 -9.37 -1.77
CA LEU A 123 -23.84 -8.03 -1.78
C LEU A 123 -23.50 -7.26 -0.50
N GLN A 124 -23.60 -7.90 0.66
CA GLN A 124 -23.32 -7.27 1.95
C GLN A 124 -21.85 -6.88 2.08
N GLY A 125 -20.93 -7.76 1.68
CA GLY A 125 -19.49 -7.46 1.63
C GLY A 125 -19.17 -6.32 0.68
N THR A 126 -19.79 -6.31 -0.51
CA THR A 126 -19.59 -5.20 -1.47
C THR A 126 -20.06 -3.86 -0.90
N LEU A 127 -21.23 -3.82 -0.26
CA LEU A 127 -21.77 -2.60 0.34
C LEU A 127 -20.92 -2.13 1.52
N SER A 128 -20.46 -3.03 2.40
CA SER A 128 -19.59 -2.68 3.51
C SER A 128 -18.22 -2.21 3.04
N GLY A 129 -17.66 -2.83 1.98
CA GLY A 129 -16.42 -2.41 1.34
C GLY A 129 -16.52 -0.99 0.74
N ILE A 130 -17.60 -0.70 0.02
CA ILE A 130 -17.86 0.66 -0.49
C ILE A 130 -17.98 1.68 0.65
N ALA A 131 -18.68 1.31 1.73
CA ALA A 131 -18.80 2.17 2.90
C ALA A 131 -17.44 2.41 3.57
N ALA A 132 -16.60 1.38 3.70
CA ALA A 132 -15.25 1.47 4.25
C ALA A 132 -14.31 2.33 3.39
N ALA A 133 -14.29 2.12 2.07
CA ALA A 133 -13.53 2.95 1.13
C ALA A 133 -13.89 4.44 1.28
N THR A 134 -15.19 4.73 1.33
CA THR A 134 -15.72 6.08 1.48
C THR A 134 -15.36 6.68 2.84
N LEU A 135 -15.49 5.90 3.91
CA LEU A 135 -15.18 6.33 5.27
C LEU A 135 -13.69 6.66 5.43
N VAL A 136 -12.78 5.79 4.98
CA VAL A 136 -11.34 6.03 5.07
C VAL A 136 -10.93 7.23 4.22
N SER A 137 -11.47 7.34 3.00
CA SER A 137 -11.24 8.53 2.16
C SER A 137 -11.77 9.81 2.82
N LEU A 138 -12.91 9.76 3.50
CA LEU A 138 -13.47 10.89 4.24
C LEU A 138 -12.58 11.26 5.44
N VAL A 139 -12.06 10.27 6.18
CA VAL A 139 -11.09 10.51 7.27
C VAL A 139 -9.83 11.21 6.75
N CYS A 140 -9.32 10.82 5.58
CA CYS A 140 -8.20 11.51 4.94
C CYS A 140 -8.53 12.97 4.60
N VAL A 141 -9.76 13.27 4.18
CA VAL A 141 -10.20 14.65 3.90
C VAL A 141 -10.36 15.46 5.19
N LEU A 142 -11.08 14.92 6.18
CA LEU A 142 -11.31 15.57 7.47
C LEU A 142 -10.03 15.79 8.25
N GLY A 143 -9.07 14.88 8.15
CA GLY A 143 -7.73 14.99 8.73
C GLY A 143 -6.80 15.96 7.98
N GLY A 144 -7.26 16.59 6.90
CA GLY A 144 -6.47 17.56 6.13
C GLY A 144 -5.41 16.94 5.22
N LEU A 145 -5.41 15.61 5.02
CA LEU A 145 -4.50 14.92 4.12
C LEU A 145 -4.88 15.15 2.64
N LEU A 146 -6.19 15.22 2.37
CA LEU A 146 -6.75 15.44 1.03
C LEU A 146 -7.72 16.63 1.00
N PRO A 147 -7.78 17.39 -0.10
CA PRO A 147 -8.84 18.37 -0.30
C PRO A 147 -10.17 17.67 -0.64
N TRP A 148 -11.30 18.27 -0.26
CA TRP A 148 -12.66 17.74 -0.50
C TRP A 148 -12.94 17.30 -1.94
N LYS A 149 -12.41 18.03 -2.93
CA LYS A 149 -12.56 17.70 -4.36
C LYS A 149 -12.00 16.32 -4.76
N TRP A 150 -11.15 15.71 -3.93
CA TRP A 150 -10.51 14.43 -4.20
C TRP A 150 -11.12 13.25 -3.44
N LEU A 151 -12.11 13.50 -2.58
CA LEU A 151 -12.86 12.47 -1.87
C LEU A 151 -13.38 11.39 -2.84
N GLY A 152 -14.08 11.82 -3.89
CA GLY A 152 -14.67 10.92 -4.87
C GLY A 152 -13.62 10.12 -5.65
N ILE A 153 -12.50 10.74 -6.02
CA ILE A 153 -11.43 10.06 -6.76
C ILE A 153 -10.81 8.96 -5.89
N SER A 154 -10.50 9.27 -4.62
CA SER A 154 -9.94 8.31 -3.67
C SER A 154 -10.90 7.13 -3.43
N ALA A 155 -12.17 7.41 -3.15
CA ALA A 155 -13.16 6.37 -2.87
C ALA A 155 -13.44 5.48 -4.08
N VAL A 156 -13.58 6.06 -5.28
CA VAL A 156 -13.84 5.30 -6.51
C VAL A 156 -12.63 4.44 -6.89
N ALA A 157 -11.41 5.01 -6.84
CA ALA A 157 -10.19 4.24 -7.10
C ALA A 157 -10.05 3.05 -6.13
N ALA A 158 -10.39 3.27 -4.86
CA ALA A 158 -10.37 2.23 -3.84
C ALA A 158 -11.39 1.11 -4.10
N VAL A 159 -12.63 1.46 -4.43
CA VAL A 159 -13.66 0.47 -4.79
C VAL A 159 -13.25 -0.32 -6.03
N LEU A 160 -12.65 0.32 -7.03
CA LEU A 160 -12.15 -0.37 -8.22
C LEU A 160 -10.98 -1.32 -7.90
N GLY A 161 -10.09 -0.94 -6.98
CA GLY A 161 -9.03 -1.81 -6.50
C GLY A 161 -9.57 -3.05 -5.76
N MET A 162 -10.55 -2.87 -4.87
CA MET A 162 -11.24 -3.98 -4.21
C MET A 162 -11.88 -4.97 -5.22
N PHE A 163 -12.48 -4.46 -6.30
CA PHE A 163 -12.99 -5.35 -7.36
C PHE A 163 -11.87 -6.02 -8.17
N ALA A 164 -10.75 -5.31 -8.38
CA ALA A 164 -9.57 -5.87 -9.03
C ALA A 164 -8.98 -7.01 -8.20
N ASP A 165 -8.95 -6.87 -6.87
CA ASP A 165 -8.56 -7.93 -5.93
C ASP A 165 -9.39 -9.19 -6.16
N SER A 166 -10.72 -9.06 -6.08
CA SER A 166 -11.65 -10.16 -6.32
C SER A 166 -11.48 -10.78 -7.72
N TYR A 167 -11.21 -9.98 -8.74
CA TYR A 167 -10.99 -10.45 -10.10
C TYR A 167 -9.67 -11.23 -10.24
N LEU A 168 -8.57 -10.71 -9.68
CA LEU A 168 -7.26 -11.36 -9.66
C LEU A 168 -7.29 -12.64 -8.83
N GLY A 169 -8.01 -12.63 -7.70
CA GLY A 169 -8.29 -13.79 -6.87
C GLY A 169 -8.98 -14.89 -7.67
N ALA A 170 -10.09 -14.57 -8.33
CA ALA A 170 -10.87 -15.54 -9.11
C ALA A 170 -10.14 -16.07 -10.35
N SER A 171 -9.24 -15.28 -10.94
CA SER A 171 -8.59 -15.61 -12.22
C SER A 171 -7.20 -16.24 -12.06
N LEU A 172 -6.32 -15.64 -11.24
CA LEU A 172 -4.90 -16.00 -11.15
C LEU A 172 -4.53 -16.70 -9.84
N GLN A 173 -5.06 -16.24 -8.69
CA GLN A 173 -4.77 -16.85 -7.39
C GLN A 173 -5.29 -18.27 -7.29
N ARG A 174 -6.54 -18.50 -7.72
CA ARG A 174 -7.12 -19.85 -7.76
C ARG A 174 -6.42 -20.82 -8.72
N ARG A 175 -5.64 -20.31 -9.67
CA ARG A 175 -4.80 -21.12 -10.57
C ARG A 175 -3.41 -21.39 -9.99
N GLY A 176 -3.11 -20.86 -8.80
CA GLY A 176 -1.80 -20.96 -8.16
C GLY A 176 -0.73 -20.08 -8.80
N VAL A 177 -1.10 -19.13 -9.67
CA VAL A 177 -0.14 -18.24 -10.35
C VAL A 177 0.31 -17.10 -9.42
N LEU A 178 -0.61 -16.60 -8.59
CA LEU A 178 -0.36 -15.55 -7.60
C LEU A 178 -0.69 -16.06 -6.20
N ASN A 179 0.03 -15.59 -5.19
CA ASN A 179 -0.35 -15.75 -3.79
C ASN A 179 -1.21 -14.55 -3.34
N ASN A 180 -1.83 -14.68 -2.16
CA ASN A 180 -2.68 -13.64 -1.57
C ASN A 180 -1.96 -12.28 -1.45
N ASP A 181 -0.72 -12.29 -0.95
CA ASP A 181 0.06 -11.06 -0.79
C ASP A 181 0.32 -10.33 -2.12
N SER A 182 0.52 -11.08 -3.21
CA SER A 182 0.70 -10.47 -4.53
C SER A 182 -0.61 -9.88 -5.04
N VAL A 183 -1.74 -10.55 -4.83
CA VAL A 183 -3.05 -10.03 -5.25
C VAL A 183 -3.35 -8.71 -4.53
N ASN A 184 -3.22 -8.70 -3.21
CA ASN A 184 -3.39 -7.49 -2.37
C ASN A 184 -2.42 -6.37 -2.80
N PHE A 185 -1.17 -6.71 -3.12
CA PHE A 185 -0.21 -5.72 -3.61
C PHE A 185 -0.62 -5.15 -4.97
N LEU A 186 -1.11 -5.98 -5.90
CA LEU A 186 -1.55 -5.53 -7.22
C LEU A 186 -2.82 -4.69 -7.14
N SER A 187 -3.78 -5.05 -6.30
CA SER A 187 -5.06 -4.34 -6.13
C SER A 187 -4.86 -2.96 -5.47
N THR A 188 -4.08 -2.89 -4.38
CA THR A 188 -3.65 -1.63 -3.76
C THR A 188 -2.88 -0.72 -4.74
N LEU A 189 -1.95 -1.29 -5.51
CA LEU A 189 -1.18 -0.57 -6.52
C LEU A 189 -2.08 -0.05 -7.65
N LEU A 190 -3.04 -0.85 -8.11
CA LEU A 190 -3.98 -0.46 -9.15
C LEU A 190 -4.85 0.71 -8.68
N SER A 191 -5.33 0.70 -7.43
CA SER A 191 -6.03 1.84 -6.82
C SER A 191 -5.17 3.11 -6.83
N ALA A 192 -3.91 3.00 -6.37
CA ALA A 192 -2.98 4.13 -6.37
C ALA A 192 -2.72 4.70 -7.78
N VAL A 193 -2.51 3.82 -8.77
CA VAL A 193 -2.28 4.22 -10.17
C VAL A 193 -3.52 4.86 -10.77
N LEU A 194 -4.71 4.30 -10.54
CA LEU A 194 -5.97 4.89 -11.02
C LEU A 194 -6.16 6.31 -10.46
N ALA A 195 -5.99 6.47 -9.15
CA ALA A 195 -6.11 7.77 -8.50
C ALA A 195 -5.08 8.78 -9.06
N PHE A 196 -3.84 8.33 -9.27
CA PHE A 196 -2.78 9.13 -9.87
C PHE A 196 -3.13 9.58 -11.29
N VAL A 197 -3.57 8.66 -12.16
CA VAL A 197 -3.91 8.93 -13.57
C VAL A 197 -5.09 9.88 -13.66
N ILE A 198 -6.16 9.64 -12.90
CA ILE A 198 -7.36 10.49 -12.89
C ILE A 198 -7.04 11.91 -12.43
N ALA A 199 -6.19 12.08 -11.42
CA ALA A 199 -5.83 13.41 -10.92
C ALA A 199 -4.73 14.11 -11.74
N SER A 200 -4.07 13.38 -12.64
CA SER A 200 -3.06 13.91 -13.55
C SER A 200 -3.62 14.37 -14.90
N ALA A 201 -4.81 13.89 -15.26
CA ALA A 201 -5.60 14.40 -16.39
C ALA A 201 -6.03 15.87 -16.15
#